data_AF-A0A8I1Y4W7-F1
#
_entry.id   AF-A0A8I1Y4W7-F1
#
_cell.length_a   1.000
_cell.length_b   1.000
_cell.length_c   1.000
_cell.angle_alpha   90.00
_cell.angle_beta   90.00
_cell.angle_gamma   90.00
#
_symmetry.space_group_name_H-M   'P 1'
#
loop_
_entity.id
_entity.type
_entity.pdbx_description
1 polymer ?
#
loop_
_entity_poly.entity_id
_entity_poly.type
_entity_poly.pdbx_seq_one_letter_code
_entity_poly.pdbx_strand_id
1 'polypeptide(L)'
;MTISGLEAMVIESFTTARGYGVKDAVLASLKETFPSIDWEKQGAYFFQRVIEHGRRRAEEVREVAETVREAGLAPWSASGTAERQGWVADLADEGVFGPRGTPDFARSADWRTEADRILARIKS
;
A
#
# COMPACT_ATOMS: atom_id res chain seq x y z
N MET A 1 -14.04 1.69 -2.59
CA MET A 1 -12.94 2.67 -2.57
C MET A 1 -12.25 2.77 -1.21
N THR A 2 -12.97 3.06 -0.13
CA THR A 2 -12.40 3.51 1.16
C THR A 2 -11.26 2.64 1.70
N ILE A 3 -11.44 1.31 1.77
CA ILE A 3 -10.41 0.40 2.28
C ILE A 3 -9.21 0.34 1.34
N SER A 4 -9.42 0.25 0.02
CA SER A 4 -8.32 0.24 -0.95
C SER A 4 -7.52 1.55 -0.91
N GLY A 5 -8.20 2.68 -0.73
CA GLY A 5 -7.56 3.98 -0.59
C GLY A 5 -6.72 4.09 0.68
N LEU A 6 -7.23 3.58 1.80
CA LEU A 6 -6.47 3.52 3.04
C LEU A 6 -5.23 2.62 2.90
N GLU A 7 -5.35 1.45 2.26
CA GLU A 7 -4.21 0.57 1.95
C GLU A 7 -3.13 1.31 1.16
N ALA A 8 -3.52 1.99 0.08
CA ALA A 8 -2.61 2.76 -0.75
C ALA A 8 -1.93 3.90 0.02
N MET A 9 -2.69 4.67 0.80
CA MET A 9 -2.18 5.76 1.63
C MET A 9 -1.21 5.27 2.70
N VAL A 10 -1.51 4.15 3.37
CA VAL A 10 -0.63 3.58 4.39
C VAL A 10 0.69 3.12 3.76
N ILE A 11 0.64 2.42 2.63
CA ILE A 11 1.85 1.99 1.92
C ILE A 11 2.72 3.20 1.55
N GLU A 12 2.11 4.24 0.97
CA GLU A 12 2.82 5.46 0.58
C GLU A 12 3.42 6.19 1.79
N SER A 13 2.61 6.41 2.83
CA SER A 13 3.01 7.17 4.01
C SER A 13 4.08 6.42 4.81
N PHE A 14 3.92 5.12 5.02
CA PHE A 14 4.85 4.30 5.80
C PHE A 14 6.19 4.15 5.09
N THR A 15 6.17 3.88 3.77
CA THR A 15 7.40 3.80 2.97
C THR A 15 8.14 5.13 2.98
N THR A 16 7.43 6.25 2.83
CA THR A 16 8.02 7.59 2.86
C THR A 16 8.61 7.90 4.24
N ALA A 17 7.85 7.65 5.31
CA ALA A 17 8.30 7.87 6.68
C ALA A 17 9.51 6.99 7.04
N ARG A 18 9.56 5.76 6.51
CA ARG A 18 10.72 4.87 6.62
C ARG A 18 11.93 5.46 5.90
N GLY A 19 11.75 5.97 4.68
CA GLY A 19 12.82 6.59 3.89
C GLY A 19 13.44 7.84 4.55
N TYR A 20 12.63 8.66 5.23
CA TYR A 20 13.09 9.84 5.96
C TYR A 20 13.48 9.59 7.43
N GLY A 21 13.33 8.36 7.93
CA GLY A 21 13.65 8.03 9.33
C GLY A 21 12.65 8.59 10.37
N VAL A 22 11.47 9.03 9.94
CA VAL A 22 10.43 9.65 10.80
C VAL A 22 9.25 8.72 11.11
N LYS A 23 9.39 7.41 10.83
CA LYS A 23 8.33 6.40 11.01
C LYS A 23 7.69 6.40 12.40
N ASP A 24 8.48 6.62 13.46
CA ASP A 24 8.00 6.50 14.84
C ASP A 24 7.06 7.67 15.19
N ALA A 25 7.32 8.87 14.66
CA ALA A 25 6.44 10.03 14.80
C ALA A 25 5.11 9.82 14.05
N VAL A 26 5.15 9.25 12.85
CA VAL A 26 3.94 8.94 12.07
C VAL A 26 3.09 7.89 12.77
N LEU A 27 3.69 6.81 13.27
CA LEU A 27 2.98 5.77 14.01
C LEU A 27 2.39 6.30 15.32
N ALA A 28 3.12 7.15 16.05
CA ALA A 28 2.63 7.80 17.25
C ALA A 28 1.38 8.66 16.98
N SER A 29 1.42 9.48 15.92
CA SER A 29 0.28 10.32 15.51
C SER A 29 -0.95 9.51 15.12
N LEU A 30 -0.77 8.40 14.40
CA LEU A 30 -1.86 7.49 14.03
C LEU A 30 -2.47 6.79 15.25
N LYS A 31 -1.64 6.37 16.20
CA LYS A 31 -2.09 5.76 17.46
C LYS A 31 -2.85 6.76 18.34
N GLU A 32 -2.42 8.01 18.38
CA GLU A 32 -3.14 9.07 19.11
C GLU A 32 -4.53 9.30 18.52
N THR A 33 -4.62 9.35 17.18
CA THR A 33 -5.88 9.62 16.47
C THR A 33 -6.83 8.42 16.51
N PHE A 34 -6.32 7.20 16.32
CA PHE A 34 -7.08 5.96 16.25
C PHE A 34 -6.46 4.88 17.16
N PRO A 35 -6.64 4.98 18.49
CA PRO A 35 -5.92 4.15 19.46
C PRO A 35 -6.36 2.68 19.47
N SER A 36 -7.52 2.36 18.93
CA SER A 36 -8.04 0.98 18.84
C SER A 36 -7.40 0.16 17.71
N ILE A 37 -6.68 0.81 16.79
CA ILE A 37 -6.02 0.14 15.67
C ILE A 37 -4.57 -0.16 16.05
N ASP A 38 -4.19 -1.43 15.94
CA ASP A 38 -2.79 -1.83 15.96
C ASP A 38 -2.16 -1.50 14.59
N TRP A 39 -1.61 -0.30 14.47
CA TRP A 39 -1.06 0.21 13.21
C TRP A 39 0.15 -0.56 12.69
N GLU A 40 0.89 -1.24 13.57
CA GLU A 40 2.01 -2.09 13.15
C GLU A 40 1.49 -3.32 12.42
N LYS A 41 0.55 -4.03 13.04
CA LYS A 41 -0.09 -5.20 12.45
C LYS A 41 -0.93 -4.84 11.22
N GLN A 42 -1.65 -3.73 11.29
CA GLN A 42 -2.50 -3.26 10.21
C GLN A 42 -1.67 -2.84 8.99
N GLY A 43 -0.55 -2.15 9.21
CA GLY A 43 0.41 -1.82 8.17
C GLY A 43 0.93 -3.07 7.47
N ALA A 44 1.42 -4.04 8.24
CA ALA A 44 1.91 -5.30 7.66
C ALA A 44 0.83 -5.99 6.83
N TYR A 45 -0.39 -6.09 7.35
CA TYR A 45 -1.52 -6.68 6.63
C TYR A 45 -1.85 -5.94 5.31
N PHE A 46 -1.83 -4.61 5.30
CA PHE A 46 -2.08 -3.83 4.08
C PHE A 46 -0.99 -4.05 3.03
N PHE A 47 0.29 -4.06 3.40
CA PHE A 47 1.38 -4.40 2.48
C PHE A 47 1.18 -5.79 1.89
N GLN A 48 0.95 -6.81 2.73
CA GLN A 48 0.73 -8.19 2.28
C GLN A 48 -0.40 -8.27 1.23
N ARG A 49 -1.56 -7.68 1.52
CA ARG A 49 -2.72 -7.71 0.60
C ARG A 49 -2.44 -7.04 -0.75
N VAL A 50 -1.79 -5.89 -0.74
CA VAL A 50 -1.54 -5.14 -1.98
C VAL A 50 -0.43 -5.80 -2.79
N ILE A 51 0.59 -6.39 -2.15
CA ILE A 51 1.60 -7.19 -2.85
C ILE A 51 0.95 -8.43 -3.50
N GLU A 52 0.09 -9.14 -2.75
CA GLU A 52 -0.53 -10.39 -3.22
C GLU A 52 -1.58 -10.16 -4.31
N HIS A 53 -2.37 -9.10 -4.20
CA HIS A 53 -3.57 -8.90 -5.02
C HIS A 53 -3.65 -7.54 -5.73
N GLY A 54 -2.59 -6.72 -5.68
CA GLY A 54 -2.60 -5.33 -6.15
C GLY A 54 -3.08 -5.16 -7.59
N ARG A 55 -2.74 -6.09 -8.51
CA ARG A 55 -3.12 -6.01 -9.93
C ARG A 55 -4.64 -6.02 -10.10
N ARG A 56 -5.29 -7.07 -9.58
CA ARG A 56 -6.77 -7.19 -9.58
C ARG A 56 -7.43 -6.04 -8.82
N ARG A 57 -6.91 -5.67 -7.65
CA ARG A 57 -7.49 -4.59 -6.83
C ARG A 57 -7.39 -3.23 -7.53
N ALA A 58 -6.31 -2.98 -8.27
CA ALA A 58 -6.16 -1.77 -9.06
C ALA A 58 -7.21 -1.70 -10.17
N GLU A 59 -7.47 -2.81 -10.88
CA GLU A 59 -8.52 -2.89 -11.91
C GLU A 59 -9.91 -2.57 -11.33
N GLU A 60 -10.28 -3.19 -10.20
CA GLU A 60 -11.54 -2.90 -9.50
C GLU A 60 -11.65 -1.41 -9.11
N VAL A 61 -10.54 -0.79 -8.68
CA VAL A 61 -10.54 0.61 -8.29
C VAL A 61 -10.59 1.55 -9.51
N ARG A 62 -10.09 1.14 -10.69
CA ARG A 62 -10.29 1.90 -11.94
C ARG A 62 -11.76 1.94 -12.33
N GLU A 63 -12.49 0.83 -12.20
CA GLU A 63 -13.94 0.82 -12.41
C GLU A 63 -14.66 1.74 -11.43
N VAL A 64 -14.26 1.74 -10.15
CA VAL A 64 -14.78 2.69 -9.16
C VAL A 64 -14.50 4.14 -9.54
N ALA A 65 -13.36 4.44 -10.16
CA ALA A 65 -13.07 5.79 -10.66
C ALA A 65 -14.05 6.21 -11.77
N GLU A 66 -14.46 5.28 -12.65
CA GLU A 66 -15.53 5.53 -13.63
C GLU A 66 -16.85 5.87 -12.94
N THR A 67 -17.28 5.09 -11.94
CA THR A 67 -18.50 5.39 -11.17
C THR A 67 -18.45 6.76 -10.48
N VAL A 68 -17.29 7.17 -9.97
CA VAL A 68 -17.12 8.50 -9.36
C VAL A 68 -17.25 9.61 -10.41
N ARG A 69 -16.75 9.41 -11.65
CA ARG A 69 -16.97 10.35 -12.75
C ARG A 69 -18.42 10.42 -13.18
N GLU A 70 -19.11 9.28 -13.25
CA GLU A 70 -20.55 9.23 -13.56
C GLU A 70 -21.38 9.99 -12.54
N ALA A 71 -20.97 10.00 -11.27
CA ALA A 71 -21.56 10.82 -10.22
C ALA A 71 -21.22 12.33 -10.32
N GLY A 72 -20.46 12.75 -11.34
CA GLY A 72 -20.07 14.15 -11.57
C GLY A 72 -18.86 14.63 -10.77
N LEU A 73 -18.12 13.73 -10.12
CA LEU A 73 -16.95 14.05 -9.31
C LEU A 73 -15.66 13.69 -10.06
N ALA A 74 -14.61 14.50 -9.89
CA ALA A 74 -13.27 14.11 -10.32
C ALA A 74 -12.72 13.01 -9.37
N PRO A 75 -12.24 11.87 -9.90
CA PRO A 75 -11.96 10.67 -9.10
C PRO A 75 -10.57 10.65 -8.45
N TRP A 76 -10.14 11.75 -7.83
CA TRP A 76 -8.76 11.92 -7.33
C TRP A 76 -8.27 10.74 -6.49
N SER A 77 -9.03 10.35 -5.48
CA SER A 77 -8.65 9.28 -4.57
C SER A 77 -8.69 7.90 -5.24
N ALA A 78 -9.71 7.61 -6.05
CA ALA A 78 -9.85 6.32 -6.72
C ALA A 78 -8.73 6.12 -7.75
N SER A 79 -8.49 7.12 -8.61
CA SER A 79 -7.41 7.06 -9.59
C SER A 79 -6.05 6.91 -8.93
N GLY A 80 -5.71 7.73 -7.93
CA GLY A 80 -4.43 7.60 -7.23
C GLY A 80 -4.26 6.25 -6.52
N THR A 81 -5.34 5.69 -5.97
CA THR A 81 -5.34 4.36 -5.35
C THR A 81 -5.04 3.27 -6.37
N ALA A 82 -5.70 3.31 -7.53
CA ALA A 82 -5.47 2.34 -8.60
C ALA A 82 -4.01 2.39 -9.09
N GLU A 83 -3.46 3.59 -9.29
CA GLU A 83 -2.06 3.76 -9.68
C GLU A 83 -1.11 3.19 -8.63
N ARG A 84 -1.31 3.50 -7.34
CA ARG A 84 -0.46 2.99 -6.26
C ARG A 84 -0.51 1.47 -6.17
N GLN A 85 -1.69 0.87 -6.24
CA GLN A 85 -1.83 -0.60 -6.15
C GLN A 85 -1.29 -1.30 -7.40
N GLY A 86 -1.47 -0.71 -8.59
CA GLY A 86 -0.89 -1.19 -9.84
C GLY A 86 0.63 -1.18 -9.79
N TRP A 87 1.22 -0.06 -9.36
CA TRP A 87 2.66 0.08 -9.19
C TRP A 87 3.26 -0.96 -8.21
N VAL A 88 2.62 -1.19 -7.05
CA VAL A 88 3.07 -2.25 -6.14
C VAL A 88 2.99 -3.64 -6.78
N ALA A 89 1.98 -3.90 -7.61
CA ALA A 89 1.86 -5.16 -8.32
C ALA A 89 2.95 -5.33 -9.39
N ASP A 90 3.35 -4.25 -10.07
CA ASP A 90 4.48 -4.26 -11.00
C ASP A 90 5.79 -4.58 -10.27
N LEU A 91 6.04 -3.96 -9.11
CA LEU A 91 7.19 -4.30 -8.27
C LEU A 91 7.20 -5.78 -7.84
N ALA A 92 6.02 -6.33 -7.55
CA ALA A 92 5.89 -7.75 -7.22
C ALA A 92 6.21 -8.66 -8.43
N ASP A 93 5.86 -8.26 -9.64
CA ASP A 93 6.19 -8.98 -10.88
C ASP A 93 7.69 -8.90 -11.22
N GLU A 94 8.33 -7.78 -10.86
CA GLU A 94 9.78 -7.59 -10.92
C GLU A 94 10.54 -8.40 -9.83
N GLY A 95 9.83 -9.05 -8.91
CA GLY A 95 10.42 -9.89 -7.86
C GLY A 95 10.94 -9.13 -6.64
N VAL A 96 10.59 -7.85 -6.47
CA VAL A 96 11.00 -7.01 -5.33
C VAL A 96 10.62 -7.63 -3.99
N PHE A 97 9.49 -8.34 -3.95
CA PHE A 97 8.95 -8.97 -2.74
C PHE A 97 9.20 -10.49 -2.68
N GLY A 98 10.20 -10.97 -3.44
CA GLY A 98 10.49 -12.39 -3.60
C GLY A 98 9.67 -13.06 -4.73
N PRO A 99 9.96 -14.33 -5.05
CA PRO A 99 9.31 -15.01 -6.15
C PRO A 99 7.84 -15.31 -5.82
N ARG A 100 6.93 -14.97 -6.72
CA ARG A 100 5.50 -15.28 -6.59
C ARG A 100 5.27 -16.78 -6.40
N GLY A 101 4.26 -17.13 -5.61
CA GLY A 101 3.87 -18.52 -5.34
C GLY A 101 4.77 -19.26 -4.35
N THR A 102 5.81 -18.62 -3.83
CA THR A 102 6.60 -19.17 -2.71
C THR A 102 5.86 -18.97 -1.38
N PRO A 103 6.12 -19.81 -0.36
CA PRO A 103 5.50 -19.67 0.96
C PRO A 103 5.76 -18.31 1.62
N ASP A 104 6.87 -17.64 1.28
CA ASP A 104 7.28 -16.38 1.91
C ASP A 104 6.79 -15.14 1.15
N PHE A 105 6.24 -15.30 -0.06
CA PHE A 105 5.77 -14.19 -0.89
C PHE A 105 4.62 -13.45 -0.21
N ALA A 106 4.79 -12.15 -0.01
CA ALA A 106 3.80 -11.29 0.64
C ALA A 106 3.40 -11.76 2.06
N ARG A 107 4.34 -12.32 2.83
CA ARG A 107 4.10 -12.82 4.20
C ARG A 107 4.90 -12.12 5.31
N SER A 108 5.64 -11.05 5.01
CA SER A 108 6.38 -10.34 6.05
C SER A 108 5.44 -9.83 7.15
N ALA A 109 5.73 -10.19 8.40
CA ALA A 109 4.98 -9.72 9.58
C ALA A 109 5.35 -8.29 9.98
N ASP A 110 6.49 -7.77 9.50
CA ASP A 110 6.91 -6.39 9.66
C ASP A 110 6.81 -5.66 8.32
N TRP A 111 5.99 -4.61 8.26
CA TRP A 111 5.83 -3.79 7.06
C TRP A 111 7.13 -3.10 6.65
N ARG A 112 8.06 -2.87 7.59
CA ARG A 112 9.35 -2.22 7.32
C ARG A 112 10.18 -3.02 6.34
N THR A 113 10.10 -4.35 6.37
CA THR A 113 10.79 -5.23 5.40
C THR A 113 10.40 -4.90 3.97
N GLU A 114 9.09 -4.76 3.71
CA GLU A 114 8.58 -4.49 2.37
C GLU A 114 8.82 -3.03 1.98
N ALA A 115 8.68 -2.10 2.92
CA ALA A 115 9.07 -0.71 2.70
C ALA A 115 10.56 -0.57 2.34
N ASP A 116 11.45 -1.29 3.02
CA ASP A 116 12.89 -1.27 2.75
C ASP A 116 13.22 -1.86 1.38
N ARG A 117 12.52 -2.93 0.96
CA ARG A 117 12.63 -3.49 -0.41
C ARG A 117 12.21 -2.47 -1.48
N ILE A 118 11.08 -1.77 -1.27
CA ILE A 118 10.64 -0.69 -2.16
C ILE A 118 11.69 0.43 -2.21
N LEU A 119 12.17 0.88 -1.06
CA LEU A 119 13.16 1.95 -0.95
C LEU A 119 14.49 1.59 -1.63
N ALA A 120 14.91 0.33 -1.57
CA ALA A 120 16.08 -0.16 -2.29
C ALA A 120 15.87 -0.10 -3.81
N ARG A 121 14.69 -0.53 -4.29
CA ARG A 121 14.35 -0.56 -5.72
C ARG A 121 14.18 0.81 -6.37
N ILE A 122 13.73 1.83 -5.64
CA ILE A 122 13.62 3.20 -6.18
C ILE A 122 14.97 3.95 -6.22
N LYS A 123 15.98 3.46 -5.48
CA LYS A 123 17.33 4.04 -5.45
C LYS A 123 18.28 3.40 -6.47
N SER A 124 17.90 2.26 -7.06
CA SER A 124 18.63 1.55 -8.12
C SER A 124 18.27 2.08 -9.49
#